data_AF-A0A2N2PUS7-F1
#
_entry.id   AF-A0A2N2PUS7-F1
#
_cell.length_a   1.000
_cell.length_b   1.000
_cell.length_c   1.000
_cell.angle_alpha   90.00
_cell.angle_beta   90.00
_cell.angle_gamma   90.00
#
_symmetry.space_group_name_H-M   'P 1'
#
loop_
_entity.id
_entity.type
_entity.pdbx_description
1 polymer ?
#
loop_
_entity_poly.entity_id
_entity_poly.type
_entity_poly.pdbx_seq_one_letter_code
_entity_poly.pdbx_strand_id
1 'polypeptide(L)' 'MAWWECPHRDYPLWNRPRINQVVTDLLAAGKLNSDGFISHRFPFARAAEAYELIDRRPDEVIKVALAY' A
#
# COMPACT_ATOMS: atom_id res chain seq x y z
N MET A 1 6.71 -0.16 -7.19
CA MET A 1 6.19 1.05 -7.87
C MET A 1 7.36 1.96 -8.11
N ALA A 2 7.63 2.31 -9.37
CA ALA A 2 8.17 3.62 -9.67
C ALA A 2 6.98 4.47 -10.12
N TRP A 3 6.91 5.70 -9.64
CA TRP A 3 5.94 6.69 -10.10
C TRP A 3 6.24 7.07 -11.57
N TRP A 4 5.22 7.49 -12.33
CA TRP A 4 5.36 8.10 -13.67
C TRP A 4 6.14 7.27 -14.72
N GLU A 5 5.77 6.01 -14.96
CA GLU A 5 6.39 5.13 -15.97
C GLU A 5 7.89 4.84 -15.80
N CYS A 6 8.53 5.26 -14.70
CA CYS A 6 9.92 4.93 -14.47
C CYS A 6 10.09 3.39 -14.24
N PRO A 7 11.16 2.78 -14.76
CA PRO A 7 11.48 1.39 -14.44
C PRO A 7 11.94 1.27 -12.98
N HIS A 8 11.97 0.04 -12.47
CA HIS A 8 12.64 -0.23 -11.20
C HIS A 8 14.13 0.16 -11.31
N ARG A 9 14.75 0.61 -10.21
CA ARG A 9 16.19 0.94 -10.15
C ARG A 9 17.06 -0.18 -10.73
N ASP A 10 16.69 -1.42 -10.46
CA ASP A 10 17.41 -2.62 -10.89
C ASP A 10 16.79 -3.29 -12.13
N TYR A 11 16.11 -2.52 -12.97
CA TYR A 11 15.65 -3.04 -14.26
C TYR A 11 16.85 -3.48 -15.13
N PRO A 12 16.79 -4.63 -15.84
CA PRO A 12 15.63 -5.48 -16.08
C PRO A 12 15.39 -6.61 -15.06
N LEU A 13 16.31 -6.81 -14.10
CA LEU A 13 16.23 -7.92 -13.13
C LEU A 13 14.94 -7.88 -12.33
N TRP A 14 14.57 -6.70 -11.85
CA TRP A 14 13.30 -6.44 -11.20
C TRP A 14 12.40 -5.64 -12.12
N ASN A 15 11.31 -6.27 -12.55
CA ASN A 15 10.24 -5.65 -13.35
C ASN A 15 8.90 -5.81 -12.64
N ARG A 16 7.87 -5.11 -13.12
CA ARG A 16 6.56 -5.07 -12.46
C ARG A 16 5.94 -6.46 -12.27
N PRO A 17 5.83 -7.31 -13.31
CA PRO A 17 5.28 -8.65 -13.15
C PRO A 17 6.02 -9.46 -12.08
N ARG A 18 7.36 -9.44 -12.12
CA ARG A 18 8.19 -10.18 -11.16
C ARG A 18 7.99 -9.69 -9.72
N ILE A 19 7.99 -8.38 -9.48
CA ILE A 19 7.80 -7.82 -8.13
C ILE A 19 6.45 -8.26 -7.55
N ASN A 20 5.37 -8.13 -8.34
CA ASN A 20 4.03 -8.49 -7.89
C ASN A 20 3.93 -9.99 -7.58
N GLN A 21 4.51 -10.85 -8.44
CA GLN A 21 4.52 -12.29 -8.23
C GLN A 21 5.26 -12.64 -6.93
N VAL A 22 6.48 -12.14 -6.76
CA VAL A 22 7.31 -12.44 -5.58
C VAL A 22 6.62 -11.99 -4.29
N VAL A 23 6.06 -10.79 -4.24
CA VAL A 23 5.37 -10.30 -3.03
C VAL A 23 4.14 -11.16 -2.72
N THR A 24 3.38 -11.56 -3.73
CA THR A 24 2.22 -12.44 -3.57
C THR A 24 2.64 -13.80 -3.01
N ASP A 25 3.69 -14.41 -3.57
CA ASP A 25 4.20 -15.71 -3.11
C ASP A 25 4.70 -15.64 -1.66
N LEU A 26 5.36 -14.54 -1.28
CA LEU A 26 5.84 -14.34 0.08
C LEU A 26 4.70 -14.12 1.09
N LEU A 27 3.66 -13.38 0.71
CA LEU A 27 2.45 -13.23 1.52
C LEU A 27 1.74 -14.58 1.70
N ALA A 28 1.54 -15.33 0.61
CA ALA A 28 0.90 -16.65 0.64
C ALA A 28 1.70 -17.67 1.48
N ALA A 29 3.04 -17.58 1.45
CA ALA A 29 3.92 -18.40 2.27
C ALA A 29 4.02 -17.96 3.74
N GLY A 30 3.31 -16.90 4.16
CA GLY A 30 3.37 -16.34 5.51
C GLY A 30 4.73 -15.72 5.87
N LYS A 31 5.58 -15.45 4.88
CA LYS A 31 6.90 -14.82 5.06
C LYS A 31 6.82 -13.29 5.14
N LEU A 32 5.68 -12.72 4.77
CA LEU A 32 5.34 -11.32 4.95
C LEU A 32 4.05 -11.24 5.77
N ASN A 33 4.05 -10.39 6.80
CA ASN A 33 2.87 -10.05 7.57
C ASN A 33 2.49 -8.59 7.27
N SER A 34 1.26 -8.38 6.79
CA SER A 34 0.69 -7.05 6.54
C SER A 34 -0.29 -6.60 7.61
N ASP A 35 -0.52 -7.42 8.64
CA ASP A 35 -1.43 -7.10 9.73
C ASP A 35 -0.95 -5.83 10.45
N GLY A 36 -1.91 -4.98 10.79
CA GLY A 36 -1.63 -3.69 11.44
C GLY A 36 -1.16 -2.57 10.51
N PHE A 37 -0.87 -2.84 9.22
CA PHE A 37 -0.51 -1.75 8.29
C PHE A 37 -1.70 -0.82 8.01
N ILE A 38 -2.92 -1.38 7.96
CA ILE A 38 -4.14 -0.58 7.88
C ILE A 38 -4.45 -0.01 9.26
N SER A 39 -3.90 1.17 9.52
CA SER A 39 -4.14 1.95 10.74
C SER A 39 -5.59 2.40 10.89
N HIS A 40 -6.26 2.73 9.77
CA HIS A 40 -7.62 3.27 9.79
C HIS A 40 -8.47 2.72 8.64
N ARG A 41 -9.77 2.57 8.89
CA ARG A 41 -10.77 2.17 7.91
C ARG A 41 -11.94 3.15 7.92
N PHE A 42 -12.32 3.63 6.74
CA PHE A 42 -13.46 4.53 6.57
C PHE A 42 -14.42 3.94 5.54
N PRO A 43 -15.75 4.14 5.67
CA PRO A 43 -16.65 3.90 4.56
C PRO A 43 -16.33 4.89 3.43
N PHE A 44 -16.52 4.46 2.18
CA PHE A 44 -16.18 5.26 1.00
C PHE A 44 -16.89 6.61 0.99
N ALA A 45 -18.15 6.66 1.47
CA ALA A 45 -18.92 7.89 1.62
C ALA A 45 -18.23 8.96 2.52
N ARG A 46 -17.30 8.54 3.39
CA ARG A 46 -16.52 9.41 4.29
C ARG A 46 -15.06 9.56 3.86
N ALA A 47 -14.76 9.35 2.57
CA ALA A 47 -13.40 9.48 2.06
C ALA A 47 -12.76 10.85 2.36
N ALA A 48 -13.55 11.94 2.34
CA ALA A 48 -13.05 13.28 2.66
C ALA A 48 -12.41 13.35 4.06
N GLU A 49 -13.04 12.74 5.07
CA GLU A 49 -12.52 12.70 6.44
C GLU A 49 -11.24 11.86 6.55
N ALA A 50 -11.13 10.79 5.76
CA ALA A 50 -9.91 9.99 5.69
C ALA A 50 -8.72 10.81 5.17
N TYR A 51 -8.94 11.66 4.16
CA TYR A 51 -7.92 12.57 3.65
C TYR A 51 -7.56 13.67 4.66
N GLU A 52 -8.56 14.23 5.34
CA GLU A 52 -8.32 15.22 6.41
C GLU A 52 -7.49 14.63 7.56
N LEU A 53 -7.77 13.39 7.96
CA LEU A 53 -6.95 12.69 8.97
C LEU A 53 -5.48 12.60 8.53
N ILE A 54 -5.23 12.18 7.28
CA ILE A 54 -3.87 12.06 6.74
C ILE A 54 -3.15 13.41 6.75
N ASP A 55 -3.83 14.48 6.38
CA ASP A 55 -3.26 15.83 6.30
C ASP A 55 -2.98 16.43 7.68
N ARG A 56 -3.90 16.27 8.62
CA ARG A 56 -3.85 16.93 9.93
C ARG A 56 -3.11 16.14 11.00
N ARG A 57 -3.09 14.82 10.91
CA ARG A 57 -2.51 13.90 11.91
C ARG A 57 -1.72 12.78 11.23
N PRO A 58 -0.70 13.10 10.42
CA PRO A 58 0.04 12.11 9.64
C PRO A 58 0.81 11.11 10.53
N ASP A 59 1.19 11.51 11.75
CA ASP A 59 1.87 10.68 12.73
C ASP A 59 0.98 9.55 13.30
N GLU A 60 -0.34 9.71 13.24
CA GLU A 60 -1.31 8.67 13.61
C GLU A 60 -1.55 7.65 12.47
N VAL A 61 -1.05 7.90 11.25
CA VAL A 61 -1.44 7.16 10.05
C VAL A 61 -0.27 6.39 9.41
N ILE A 62 -0.45 5.08 9.26
CA ILE A 62 0.41 4.23 8.42
C ILE A 62 -0.21 4.06 7.04
N LYS A 63 -1.45 3.57 7.00
CA LYS A 63 -2.26 3.39 5.79
C LYS A 63 -3.74 3.48 6.15
N VAL A 64 -4.50 4.16 5.31
CA VAL A 64 -5.97 4.21 5.39
C VAL A 64 -6.57 3.34 4.28
N ALA A 65 -7.60 2.57 4.62
CA ALA A 65 -8.41 1.83 3.65
C ALA A 65 -9.84 2.40 3.58
N LEU A 66 -10.36 2.54 2.36
CA LEU A 66 -11.76 2.87 2.11
C LEU A 66 -12.52 1.58 1.84
N ALA A 67 -13.63 1.38 2.56
CA ALA A 67 -14.51 0.22 2.43
C ALA A 67 -15.81 0.62 1.71
N TYR A 68 -16.37 -0.28 0.91
CA TYR A 68 -17.64 -0.13 0.21
C TYR A 68 -18.68 -1.06 0.82
#